data_AF-A0AAD6PIG4-F1
#
_entry.id   AF-A0AAD6PIG4-F1
#
_cell.length_a   1.000
_cell.length_b   1.000
_cell.length_c   1.000
_cell.angle_alpha   90.00
_cell.angle_beta   90.00
_cell.angle_gamma   90.00
#
_symmetry.space_group_name_H-M   'P 1'
#
loop_
_entity.id
_entity.type
_entity.pdbx_description
1 polymer ?
#
loop_
_entity_poly.entity_id
_entity_poly.type
_entity_poly.pdbx_seq_one_letter_code
_entity_poly.pdbx_strand_id
1 'polypeptide(L)'
;MTPTDSKCQHITAHTATQTSPCRILSCVEKAPKCAHVSLIPVADSDQRSCNQPSGSRVLQDVHISALLMENFLELARENTQKDLETCGILGAFLEHETYYVTTLIIPKQESTSSSCEANEHSLFPVGWIHTHPSQSCFMSSIDLHTHYSYQAMVPEAFAIVMAPTDKSRSYGIFRLSDPGGMSVLKECEESGFHPHGEPADGSPIYEHCTNVYTNTNLRFEIFDLR
;
A
#
# COMPACT_ATOMS: atom_id res chain seq x y z
N MET A 1 -26.09 -30.19 -45.30
CA MET A 1 -26.12 -29.01 -44.42
C MET A 1 -26.12 -29.50 -42.99
N THR A 2 -24.97 -29.46 -42.34
CA THR A 2 -24.74 -29.84 -40.93
C THR A 2 -24.28 -28.60 -40.19
N PRO A 3 -24.91 -28.19 -39.08
CA PRO A 3 -24.32 -27.23 -38.17
C PRO A 3 -23.57 -27.95 -37.05
N THR A 4 -22.34 -27.51 -36.85
CA THR A 4 -21.36 -27.91 -35.84
C THR A 4 -21.72 -27.40 -34.45
N ASP A 5 -21.69 -28.29 -33.46
CA ASP A 5 -21.80 -28.00 -32.03
C ASP A 5 -20.51 -27.34 -31.52
N SER A 6 -20.59 -26.10 -31.03
CA SER A 6 -19.47 -25.41 -30.37
C SER A 6 -19.54 -25.66 -28.88
N LYS A 7 -18.61 -26.48 -28.38
CA LYS A 7 -18.44 -26.82 -26.96
C LYS A 7 -17.82 -25.61 -26.23
N CYS A 8 -18.63 -24.87 -25.48
CA CYS A 8 -18.14 -23.83 -24.58
C CYS A 8 -17.51 -24.50 -23.35
N GLN A 9 -16.21 -24.31 -23.14
CA GLN A 9 -15.50 -24.83 -21.97
C GLN A 9 -15.82 -23.95 -20.76
N HIS A 10 -16.49 -24.54 -19.77
CA HIS A 10 -16.69 -23.94 -18.46
C HIS A 10 -15.34 -23.74 -17.77
N ILE A 11 -14.91 -22.48 -17.62
CA ILE A 11 -13.81 -22.10 -16.73
C ILE A 11 -14.36 -22.13 -15.31
N THR A 12 -13.89 -23.07 -14.50
CA THR A 12 -14.19 -23.15 -13.07
C THR A 12 -13.44 -22.03 -12.36
N ALA A 13 -14.15 -20.99 -11.94
CA ALA A 13 -13.61 -19.98 -11.04
C ALA A 13 -13.37 -20.62 -9.66
N HIS A 14 -12.11 -20.69 -9.25
CA HIS A 14 -11.75 -21.08 -7.89
C HIS A 14 -12.02 -19.89 -6.97
N THR A 15 -12.95 -20.05 -6.05
CA THR A 15 -13.28 -19.09 -4.99
C THR A 15 -12.05 -18.86 -4.12
N ALA A 16 -11.41 -17.69 -4.29
CA ALA A 16 -10.43 -17.20 -3.33
C ALA A 16 -11.13 -16.93 -2.00
N THR A 17 -10.64 -17.52 -0.92
CA THR A 17 -11.04 -17.20 0.45
C THR A 17 -10.77 -15.71 0.69
N GLN A 18 -11.84 -14.92 0.85
CA GLN A 18 -11.76 -13.50 1.22
C GLN A 18 -11.01 -13.35 2.54
N THR A 19 -9.72 -13.03 2.46
CA THR A 19 -9.01 -12.38 3.55
C THR A 19 -8.81 -10.95 3.09
N SER A 20 -9.58 -10.03 3.69
CA SER A 20 -9.42 -8.61 3.42
C SER A 20 -8.07 -8.15 3.99
N PRO A 21 -7.25 -7.39 3.25
CA PRO A 21 -6.07 -6.77 3.83
C PRO A 21 -6.51 -5.87 4.98
N CYS A 22 -5.68 -5.89 6.02
CA CYS A 22 -5.90 -5.29 7.32
C CYS A 22 -6.57 -3.90 7.26
N ARG A 23 -7.76 -3.76 7.88
CA ARG A 23 -8.44 -2.47 8.09
C ARG A 23 -7.72 -1.63 9.17
N ILE A 24 -6.43 -1.33 9.01
CA ILE A 24 -5.63 -0.64 10.04
C ILE A 24 -5.86 0.87 10.10
N LEU A 25 -6.52 1.45 9.09
CA LEU A 25 -6.85 2.89 9.10
C LEU A 25 -7.93 3.31 10.10
N SER A 26 -8.65 2.39 10.75
CA SER A 26 -9.61 2.81 11.80
C SER A 26 -8.93 3.23 13.12
N CYS A 27 -7.62 3.03 13.27
CA CYS A 27 -6.94 3.15 14.57
C CYS A 27 -6.27 4.51 14.83
N VAL A 28 -6.38 5.50 13.93
CA VAL A 28 -5.77 6.84 14.10
C VAL A 28 -6.79 7.92 14.48
N GLU A 29 -8.10 7.63 14.55
CA GLU A 29 -9.09 8.62 15.00
C GLU A 29 -9.33 8.60 16.52
N LYS A 30 -8.47 9.32 17.25
CA LYS A 30 -8.92 10.18 18.35
C LYS A 30 -8.23 11.53 18.23
N ALA A 31 -8.85 12.44 17.50
CA ALA A 31 -8.57 13.86 17.64
C ALA A 31 -8.78 14.29 19.11
N PRO A 32 -7.83 14.99 19.75
CA PRO A 32 -8.08 15.60 21.04
C PRO A 32 -9.16 16.66 20.89
N LYS A 33 -10.27 16.48 21.61
CA LYS A 33 -11.27 17.53 21.76
C LYS A 33 -10.66 18.72 22.50
N CYS A 34 -10.70 19.88 21.85
CA CYS A 34 -10.62 21.21 22.43
C CYS A 34 -9.28 21.62 23.06
N ALA A 35 -8.39 22.21 22.25
CA ALA A 35 -7.49 23.24 22.72
C ALA A 35 -7.84 24.54 21.99
N HIS A 36 -8.47 25.44 22.74
CA HIS A 36 -8.87 26.78 22.33
C HIS A 36 -7.61 27.60 22.06
N VAL A 37 -7.12 27.66 20.81
CA VAL A 37 -6.07 28.61 20.44
C VAL A 37 -6.73 29.95 20.21
N SER A 38 -6.60 30.82 21.21
CA SER A 38 -7.11 32.18 21.23
C SER A 38 -6.62 32.99 20.03
N LEU A 39 -7.59 33.56 19.32
CA LEU A 39 -7.40 34.65 18.36
C LEU A 39 -6.83 35.88 19.08
N ILE A 40 -5.70 36.40 18.63
CA ILE A 40 -5.31 37.81 18.84
C ILE A 40 -5.17 38.44 17.45
N PRO A 41 -5.86 39.57 17.16
CA PRO A 41 -5.87 40.20 15.84
C PRO A 41 -4.88 41.38 15.71
N VAL A 42 -4.66 41.77 14.44
CA VAL A 42 -4.09 43.03 13.89
C VAL A 42 -2.54 43.04 13.83
N ALA A 43 -1.86 43.23 12.69
CA ALA A 43 -2.08 44.20 11.62
C ALA A 43 -1.74 43.72 10.20
N ASP A 44 -2.38 44.42 9.27
CA ASP A 44 -2.41 44.41 7.80
C ASP A 44 -1.04 44.32 7.09
N SER A 45 -0.86 43.34 6.20
CA SER A 45 -0.23 43.52 4.88
C SER A 45 -0.32 42.22 4.03
N ASP A 46 -0.91 42.39 2.84
CA ASP A 46 -0.81 41.59 1.63
C ASP A 46 -1.32 40.13 1.58
N GLN A 47 -2.54 40.07 1.06
CA GLN A 47 -3.25 38.94 0.49
C GLN A 47 -2.43 38.25 -0.62
N ARG A 48 -1.74 37.15 -0.29
CA ARG A 48 -1.41 36.09 -1.26
C ARG A 48 -2.21 34.83 -0.95
N SER A 49 -3.38 34.74 -1.58
CA SER A 49 -4.00 33.44 -1.85
C SER A 49 -3.08 32.66 -2.77
N CYS A 50 -2.60 31.51 -2.30
CA CYS A 50 -1.87 30.56 -3.11
C CYS A 50 -2.76 29.33 -3.31
N ASN A 51 -3.80 29.47 -4.16
CA ASN A 51 -4.23 28.37 -5.00
C ASN A 51 -3.07 28.05 -5.94
N GLN A 52 -2.22 27.09 -5.58
CA GLN A 52 -1.19 26.58 -6.49
C GLN A 52 -1.75 25.36 -7.22
N PRO A 53 -1.64 25.31 -8.56
CA PRO A 53 -1.96 24.09 -9.32
C PRO A 53 -0.97 22.99 -8.93
N SER A 54 -1.44 21.75 -8.92
CA SER A 54 -0.63 20.54 -8.73
C SER A 54 0.46 20.45 -9.82
N GLY A 55 1.60 21.09 -9.58
CA GLY A 55 2.83 20.78 -10.30
C GLY A 55 3.26 19.36 -9.94
N SER A 56 3.77 18.61 -10.91
CA SER A 56 4.45 17.33 -10.70
C SER A 56 5.52 17.54 -9.62
N ARG A 57 5.20 17.11 -8.39
CA ARG A 57 6.17 17.13 -7.30
C ARG A 57 7.08 15.94 -7.52
N VAL A 58 8.37 16.19 -7.57
CA VAL A 58 9.38 15.12 -7.62
C VAL A 58 9.21 14.31 -6.33
N LEU A 59 8.97 13.02 -6.47
CA LEU A 59 8.83 12.10 -5.34
C LEU A 59 10.17 12.00 -4.60
N GLN A 60 10.12 11.97 -3.28
CA GLN A 60 11.31 11.72 -2.47
C GLN A 60 11.78 10.27 -2.64
N ASP A 61 13.08 10.06 -2.51
CA ASP A 61 13.68 8.73 -2.56
C ASP A 61 13.31 7.93 -1.31
N VAL A 62 13.10 6.63 -1.48
CA VAL A 62 12.78 5.69 -0.41
C VAL A 62 13.79 4.55 -0.45
N HIS A 63 14.50 4.33 0.65
CA HIS A 63 15.43 3.22 0.78
C HIS A 63 14.85 2.10 1.63
N ILE A 64 14.92 0.87 1.10
CA ILE A 64 14.55 -0.37 1.80
C ILE A 64 15.77 -1.26 1.99
N SER A 65 15.76 -2.06 3.05
CA SER A 65 16.81 -3.05 3.29
C SER A 65 16.80 -4.14 2.21
N ALA A 66 17.98 -4.57 1.76
CA ALA A 66 18.12 -5.72 0.86
C ALA A 66 17.56 -7.03 1.43
N LEU A 67 17.43 -7.13 2.74
CA LEU A 67 16.91 -8.31 3.45
C LEU A 67 15.39 -8.24 3.72
N LEU A 68 14.73 -7.12 3.37
CA LEU A 68 13.33 -6.89 3.71
C LEU A 68 12.42 -8.01 3.17
N MET A 69 12.51 -8.27 1.87
CA MET A 69 11.65 -9.24 1.18
C MET A 69 11.89 -10.68 1.65
N GLU A 70 13.15 -11.07 1.83
CA GLU A 70 13.52 -12.43 2.29
C GLU A 70 13.03 -12.67 3.72
N ASN A 71 13.32 -11.76 4.64
CA ASN A 71 12.88 -11.87 6.04
C ASN A 71 11.35 -11.89 6.14
N PHE A 72 10.65 -11.09 5.34
CA PHE A 72 9.19 -11.11 5.30
C PHE A 72 8.64 -12.46 4.82
N LEU A 73 9.21 -13.04 3.76
CA LEU A 73 8.79 -14.36 3.28
C LEU A 73 9.00 -15.46 4.32
N GLU A 74 10.08 -15.41 5.11
CA GLU A 74 10.28 -16.37 6.20
C GLU A 74 9.20 -16.23 7.28
N LEU A 75 8.83 -15.01 7.67
CA LEU A 75 7.74 -14.75 8.62
C LEU A 75 6.38 -15.23 8.09
N ALA A 76 6.16 -15.11 6.78
CA ALA A 76 4.94 -15.51 6.07
C ALA A 76 4.91 -17.00 5.70
N ARG A 77 5.98 -17.76 5.93
CA ARG A 77 6.17 -19.11 5.38
C ARG A 77 5.04 -20.07 5.72
N GLU A 78 4.62 -20.10 6.99
CA GLU A 78 3.56 -21.02 7.44
C GLU A 78 2.20 -20.71 6.81
N ASN A 79 1.85 -19.43 6.69
CA ASN A 79 0.61 -18.99 6.04
C ASN A 79 0.68 -19.27 4.54
N THR A 80 1.80 -18.93 3.91
CA THR A 80 2.03 -19.16 2.48
C THR A 80 1.91 -20.65 2.12
N GLN A 81 2.44 -21.56 2.95
CA GLN A 81 2.28 -23.01 2.77
C GLN A 81 0.82 -23.49 2.87
N LYS A 82 -0.03 -22.74 3.56
CA LYS A 82 -1.47 -23.01 3.71
C LYS A 82 -2.32 -22.23 2.70
N ASP A 83 -1.68 -21.58 1.72
CA ASP A 83 -2.34 -20.70 0.74
C ASP A 83 -3.07 -19.51 1.40
N LEU A 84 -2.49 -18.99 2.49
CA LEU A 84 -2.99 -17.82 3.23
C LEU A 84 -2.06 -16.63 3.04
N GLU A 85 -2.65 -15.46 2.78
CA GLU A 85 -1.90 -14.21 2.66
C GLU A 85 -1.36 -13.74 4.00
N THR A 86 -0.16 -13.16 3.96
CA THR A 86 0.46 -12.45 5.09
C THR A 86 0.66 -11.01 4.67
N CYS A 87 0.44 -10.05 5.58
CA CYS A 87 0.72 -8.64 5.32
C CYS A 87 1.59 -8.03 6.44
N GLY A 88 2.34 -7.00 6.08
CA GLY A 88 3.17 -6.22 6.99
C GLY A 88 3.18 -4.74 6.61
N ILE A 89 3.36 -3.88 7.59
CA ILE A 89 3.42 -2.43 7.44
C ILE A 89 4.87 -1.98 7.49
N LEU A 90 5.23 -1.03 6.62
CA LEU A 90 6.57 -0.47 6.51
C LEU A 90 6.61 0.94 7.13
N GLY A 91 7.33 1.04 8.24
CA GLY A 91 7.63 2.29 8.92
C GLY A 91 9.00 2.83 8.50
N ALA A 92 9.07 4.14 8.25
CA ALA A 92 10.31 4.82 7.89
C ALA A 92 10.53 6.08 8.73
N PHE A 93 11.79 6.47 8.88
CA PHE A 93 12.14 7.84 9.25
C PHE A 93 12.50 8.65 8.01
N LEU A 94 12.37 9.97 8.10
CA LEU A 94 12.75 10.91 7.04
C LEU A 94 14.03 11.63 7.44
N GLU A 95 15.06 11.56 6.60
CA GLU A 95 16.32 12.26 6.80
C GLU A 95 16.80 12.83 5.46
N HIS A 96 17.16 14.12 5.42
CA HIS A 96 17.61 14.82 4.22
C HIS A 96 16.74 14.56 2.98
N GLU A 97 15.42 14.72 3.11
CA GLU A 97 14.44 14.50 2.02
C GLU A 97 14.44 13.07 1.45
N THR A 98 14.93 12.09 2.22
CA THR A 98 14.96 10.67 1.87
C THR A 98 14.32 9.85 2.97
N TYR A 99 13.39 8.96 2.60
CA TYR A 99 12.78 8.02 3.52
C TYR A 99 13.65 6.78 3.67
N TYR A 100 13.87 6.33 4.89
CA TYR A 100 14.58 5.10 5.20
C TYR A 100 13.66 4.15 5.95
N VAL A 101 13.28 3.05 5.29
CA VAL A 101 12.42 2.02 5.89
C VAL A 101 13.23 1.22 6.90
N THR A 102 12.94 1.45 8.18
CA THR A 102 13.63 0.83 9.32
C THR A 102 12.75 -0.10 10.12
N THR A 103 11.48 -0.23 9.78
CA THR A 103 10.54 -0.97 10.61
C THR A 103 9.60 -1.79 9.73
N LEU A 104 9.53 -3.10 10.00
CA LEU A 104 8.51 -4.00 9.47
C LEU A 104 7.63 -4.45 10.64
N ILE A 105 6.33 -4.15 10.56
CA ILE A 105 5.35 -4.57 11.57
C ILE A 105 4.46 -5.64 10.96
N ILE A 106 4.39 -6.82 11.59
CA ILE A 106 3.41 -7.86 11.22
C ILE A 106 2.23 -7.73 12.19
N PRO A 107 1.10 -7.12 11.77
CA PRO A 107 -0.04 -6.95 12.64
C PRO A 107 -0.75 -8.28 12.90
N LYS A 108 -1.61 -8.31 13.92
CA LYS A 108 -2.60 -9.39 14.07
C LYS A 108 -3.48 -9.46 12.83
N GLN A 109 -3.54 -10.62 12.22
CA GLN A 109 -4.24 -10.81 10.94
C GLN A 109 -5.69 -11.29 11.10
N GLU A 110 -6.14 -11.55 12.34
CA GLU A 110 -7.52 -11.90 12.71
C GLU A 110 -7.97 -10.99 13.87
N SER A 111 -9.15 -10.36 13.70
CA SER A 111 -9.70 -9.25 14.50
C SER A 111 -9.60 -9.43 16.02
N THR A 112 -8.78 -8.60 16.69
CA THR A 112 -9.12 -8.03 18.00
C THR A 112 -8.48 -6.64 18.19
N SER A 113 -9.19 -5.77 18.92
CA SER A 113 -8.75 -4.42 19.27
C SER A 113 -7.56 -4.47 20.24
N SER A 114 -6.34 -4.45 19.71
CA SER A 114 -5.16 -4.16 20.52
C SER A 114 -4.42 -2.95 19.95
N SER A 115 -4.46 -1.84 20.69
CA SER A 115 -3.53 -0.73 20.51
C SER A 115 -2.13 -1.23 20.85
N CYS A 116 -1.23 -1.22 19.88
CA CYS A 116 0.21 -1.33 20.13
C CYS A 116 0.77 0.09 20.21
N GLU A 117 1.41 0.41 21.33
CA GLU A 117 2.21 1.63 21.44
C GLU A 117 3.54 1.37 20.75
N ALA A 118 3.71 1.90 19.54
CA ALA A 118 5.01 1.96 18.88
C ALA A 118 5.85 3.04 19.57
N ASN A 119 7.04 2.67 20.07
CA ASN A 119 7.98 3.56 20.75
C ASN A 119 8.24 4.83 19.93
N GLU A 120 8.08 5.99 20.59
CA GLU A 120 8.71 7.34 20.54
C GLU A 120 9.63 7.78 19.35
N HIS A 121 9.56 7.16 18.19
CA HIS A 121 10.19 7.63 16.96
C HIS A 121 9.06 7.90 15.96
N SER A 122 9.03 9.12 15.42
CA SER A 122 8.04 9.54 14.42
C SER A 122 8.21 8.73 13.12
N LEU A 123 7.66 7.52 13.10
CA LEU A 123 7.68 6.62 11.96
C LEU A 123 6.55 6.98 11.00
N PHE A 124 6.90 7.25 9.75
CA PHE A 124 5.96 7.44 8.66
C PHE A 124 5.53 6.06 8.11
N PRO A 125 4.23 5.78 7.95
CA PRO A 125 3.74 4.57 7.30
C PRO A 125 3.90 4.71 5.78
N VAL A 126 5.12 4.54 5.29
CA VAL A 126 5.49 4.78 3.87
C VAL A 126 5.18 3.60 2.96
N GLY A 127 4.57 2.53 3.45
CA GLY A 127 4.17 1.44 2.60
C GLY A 127 3.74 0.19 3.35
N TRP A 128 3.53 -0.87 2.57
CA TRP A 128 3.12 -2.17 3.07
C TRP A 128 3.64 -3.27 2.13
N ILE A 129 3.70 -4.49 2.65
CA ILE A 129 4.15 -5.69 1.93
C ILE A 129 3.17 -6.82 2.20
N HIS A 130 2.81 -7.59 1.18
CA HIS A 130 1.98 -8.79 1.35
C HIS A 130 2.38 -9.93 0.43
N THR A 131 1.90 -11.14 0.76
CA THR A 131 2.09 -12.32 -0.08
C THR A 131 0.89 -12.59 -0.98
N HIS A 132 1.17 -13.00 -2.21
CA HIS A 132 0.31 -13.78 -3.09
C HIS A 132 0.85 -15.21 -3.12
N PRO A 133 0.38 -16.13 -2.25
CA PRO A 133 0.99 -17.45 -2.13
C PRO A 133 0.98 -18.26 -3.44
N SER A 134 -0.13 -18.21 -4.16
CA SER A 134 -0.36 -18.99 -5.39
C SER A 134 -0.66 -18.13 -6.63
N GLN A 135 -0.96 -16.85 -6.43
CA GLN A 135 -1.31 -15.91 -7.49
C GLN A 135 -0.05 -15.30 -8.12
N SER A 136 -0.20 -14.76 -9.32
CA SER A 136 0.87 -14.00 -9.97
C SER A 136 1.17 -12.69 -9.25
N CYS A 137 2.29 -12.06 -9.60
CA CYS A 137 2.67 -10.75 -9.08
C CYS A 137 1.92 -9.62 -9.81
N PHE A 138 0.88 -9.09 -9.18
CA PHE A 138 0.07 -7.94 -9.63
C PHE A 138 -0.62 -7.27 -8.43
N MET A 139 -1.18 -6.06 -8.62
CA MET A 139 -2.05 -5.41 -7.63
C MET A 139 -3.51 -5.81 -7.89
N SER A 140 -4.14 -6.49 -6.94
CA SER A 140 -5.56 -6.85 -7.00
C SER A 140 -6.47 -5.63 -6.78
N SER A 141 -7.77 -5.76 -7.09
CA SER A 141 -8.77 -4.71 -6.81
C SER A 141 -8.73 -4.25 -5.35
N ILE A 142 -8.56 -5.19 -4.43
CA ILE A 142 -8.50 -4.92 -3.01
C ILE A 142 -7.19 -4.21 -2.65
N ASP A 143 -6.06 -4.64 -3.23
CA ASP A 143 -4.76 -4.00 -3.02
C ASP A 143 -4.76 -2.55 -3.50
N LEU A 144 -5.40 -2.27 -4.64
CA LEU A 144 -5.52 -0.91 -5.19
C LEU A 144 -6.27 0.02 -4.22
N HIS A 145 -7.40 -0.44 -3.66
CA HIS A 145 -8.18 0.31 -2.68
C HIS A 145 -7.45 0.50 -1.35
N THR A 146 -6.76 -0.54 -0.86
CA THR A 146 -5.89 -0.40 0.32
C THR A 146 -4.79 0.61 0.07
N HIS A 147 -4.10 0.49 -1.06
CA HIS A 147 -2.95 1.33 -1.37
C HIS A 147 -3.34 2.78 -1.65
N TYR A 148 -4.51 3.05 -2.25
CA TYR A 148 -5.05 4.40 -2.41
C TYR A 148 -5.02 5.19 -1.11
N SER A 149 -5.43 4.57 0.00
CA SER A 149 -5.46 5.25 1.29
C SER A 149 -4.07 5.61 1.81
N TYR A 150 -3.07 4.74 1.59
CA TYR A 150 -1.67 5.05 1.92
C TYR A 150 -1.14 6.21 1.05
N GLN A 151 -1.33 6.12 -0.27
CA GLN A 151 -0.78 7.10 -1.20
C GLN A 151 -1.47 8.47 -1.11
N ALA A 152 -2.75 8.52 -0.71
CA ALA A 152 -3.45 9.76 -0.43
C ALA A 152 -2.89 10.51 0.79
N MET A 153 -2.31 9.79 1.77
CA MET A 153 -1.68 10.39 2.95
C MET A 153 -0.19 10.67 2.75
N VAL A 154 0.51 9.77 2.06
CA VAL A 154 1.95 9.82 1.81
C VAL A 154 2.18 9.60 0.31
N PRO A 155 2.49 10.66 -0.48
CA PRO A 155 2.67 10.54 -1.93
C PRO A 155 3.75 9.53 -2.37
N GLU A 156 4.74 9.30 -1.51
CA GLU A 156 5.82 8.33 -1.66
C GLU A 156 5.44 6.89 -1.27
N ALA A 157 4.20 6.66 -0.83
CA ALA A 157 3.79 5.33 -0.40
C ALA A 157 3.95 4.28 -1.50
N PHE A 158 4.33 3.07 -1.12
CA PHE A 158 4.46 1.95 -2.05
C PHE A 158 3.90 0.65 -1.46
N ALA A 159 3.59 -0.30 -2.34
CA ALA A 159 3.15 -1.64 -2.00
C ALA A 159 4.13 -2.67 -2.57
N ILE A 160 4.59 -3.62 -1.75
CA ILE A 160 5.37 -4.77 -2.22
C ILE A 160 4.46 -6.00 -2.28
N VAL A 161 4.32 -6.59 -3.46
CA VAL A 161 3.66 -7.90 -3.62
C VAL A 161 4.72 -8.97 -3.75
N MET A 162 4.73 -9.92 -2.83
CA MET A 162 5.58 -11.12 -2.86
C MET A 162 4.81 -12.29 -3.48
N ALA A 163 5.22 -12.78 -4.64
CA ALA A 163 4.59 -13.88 -5.36
C ALA A 163 5.55 -15.07 -5.50
N PRO A 164 5.81 -15.84 -4.43
CA PRO A 164 6.88 -16.85 -4.39
C PRO A 164 6.71 -18.00 -5.40
N THR A 165 5.50 -18.22 -5.91
CA THR A 165 5.21 -19.28 -6.89
C THR A 165 5.18 -18.78 -8.34
N ASP A 166 5.21 -17.46 -8.56
CA ASP A 166 5.25 -16.86 -9.90
C ASP A 166 6.66 -16.98 -10.49
N LYS A 167 6.78 -17.86 -11.49
CA LYS A 167 8.05 -18.13 -12.19
C LYS A 167 8.55 -16.97 -13.04
N SER A 168 7.67 -16.04 -13.41
CA SER A 168 8.02 -14.90 -14.24
C SER A 168 8.50 -13.71 -13.42
N ARG A 169 7.91 -13.50 -12.23
CA ARG A 169 8.20 -12.36 -11.36
C ARG A 169 7.85 -12.71 -9.91
N SER A 170 8.87 -12.97 -9.11
CA SER A 170 8.71 -13.38 -7.71
C SER A 170 8.28 -12.25 -6.76
N TYR A 171 8.42 -10.99 -7.17
CA TYR A 171 7.91 -9.84 -6.44
C TYR A 171 7.77 -8.61 -7.35
N GLY A 172 7.03 -7.60 -6.86
CA GLY A 172 6.90 -6.30 -7.50
C GLY A 172 6.71 -5.20 -6.47
N ILE A 173 7.17 -4.00 -6.80
CA ILE A 173 7.06 -2.80 -5.95
C ILE A 173 6.23 -1.80 -6.74
N PHE A 174 5.04 -1.49 -6.24
CA PHE A 174 4.02 -0.77 -6.99
C PHE A 174 3.54 0.49 -6.29
N ARG A 175 3.06 1.43 -7.09
CA ARG A 175 2.27 2.60 -6.68
C ARG A 175 1.08 2.80 -7.60
N LEU A 176 0.07 3.53 -7.16
CA LEU A 176 -0.96 4.02 -8.09
C LEU A 176 -0.36 5.09 -8.99
N SER A 177 -0.76 5.10 -10.26
CA SER A 177 -0.44 6.22 -11.13
C SER A 177 -1.14 7.48 -10.61
N ASP A 178 -0.45 8.60 -10.68
CA ASP A 178 -0.92 9.88 -10.15
C ASP A 178 -0.79 10.95 -11.24
N PRO A 179 -1.88 11.58 -11.71
CA PRO A 179 -3.23 11.56 -11.12
C PRO A 179 -4.15 10.42 -11.57
N GLY A 180 -3.81 9.68 -12.63
CA GLY A 180 -4.73 8.74 -13.31
C GLY A 180 -5.40 7.71 -12.38
N GLY A 181 -4.62 6.77 -11.86
CA GLY A 181 -5.11 5.70 -10.99
C GLY A 181 -5.65 6.21 -9.65
N MET A 182 -5.02 7.22 -9.06
CA MET A 182 -5.52 7.89 -7.86
C MET A 182 -6.95 8.44 -8.07
N SER A 183 -7.23 9.02 -9.23
CA SER A 183 -8.55 9.58 -9.55
C SER A 183 -9.60 8.48 -9.72
N VAL A 184 -9.26 7.40 -10.43
CA VAL A 184 -10.16 6.24 -10.61
C VAL A 184 -10.57 5.63 -9.28
N LEU A 185 -9.61 5.43 -8.37
CA LEU A 185 -9.86 4.83 -7.06
C LEU A 185 -10.63 5.78 -6.13
N LYS A 186 -10.38 7.09 -6.22
CA LYS A 186 -11.11 8.11 -5.46
C LYS A 186 -12.61 8.15 -5.78
N GLU A 187 -12.97 7.92 -7.04
CA GLU A 187 -14.35 7.97 -7.52
C GLU A 187 -15.07 6.62 -7.45
N CYS A 188 -14.35 5.56 -7.06
CA CYS A 188 -14.89 4.21 -7.00
C CYS A 188 -15.72 3.98 -5.72
N GLU A 189 -17.01 3.69 -5.90
CA GLU A 189 -17.95 3.39 -4.81
C GLU A 189 -18.31 1.89 -4.72
N GLU A 190 -17.69 1.06 -5.57
CA GLU A 190 -17.96 -0.38 -5.61
C GLU A 190 -17.37 -1.11 -4.40
N SER A 191 -18.00 -2.22 -4.01
CA SER A 191 -17.59 -3.04 -2.87
C SER A 191 -17.32 -4.48 -3.27
N GLY A 192 -16.45 -5.16 -2.52
CA GLY A 192 -15.97 -6.49 -2.88
C GLY A 192 -14.98 -6.45 -4.06
N PHE A 193 -14.72 -7.61 -4.66
CA PHE A 193 -13.77 -7.72 -5.77
C PHE A 193 -14.44 -7.31 -7.09
N HIS A 194 -13.93 -6.26 -7.73
CA HIS A 194 -14.47 -5.71 -8.98
C HIS A 194 -13.35 -5.16 -9.87
N PRO A 195 -13.54 -5.14 -11.21
CA PRO A 195 -12.61 -4.49 -12.12
C PRO A 195 -12.73 -2.97 -12.04
N HIS A 196 -11.65 -2.26 -12.39
CA HIS A 196 -11.63 -0.81 -12.53
C HIS A 196 -11.53 -0.39 -14.00
N GLY A 197 -12.14 0.75 -14.34
CA GLY A 197 -11.99 1.37 -15.64
C GLY A 197 -10.58 1.93 -15.88
N GLU A 198 -10.26 2.18 -17.15
CA GLU A 198 -8.99 2.81 -17.51
C GLU A 198 -8.99 4.30 -17.12
N PRO A 199 -7.88 4.83 -16.56
CA PRO A 199 -7.69 6.25 -16.37
C PRO A 199 -7.93 7.08 -17.64
N ALA A 200 -8.51 8.28 -17.50
CA ALA A 200 -8.85 9.15 -18.62
C ALA A 200 -7.64 9.63 -19.44
N ASP A 201 -6.44 9.61 -18.85
CA ASP A 201 -5.17 9.96 -19.50
C ASP A 201 -4.54 8.78 -20.25
N GLY A 202 -5.14 7.58 -20.22
CA GLY A 202 -4.63 6.36 -20.84
C GLY A 202 -3.45 5.72 -20.10
N SER A 203 -3.09 6.24 -18.93
CA SER A 203 -2.09 5.63 -18.05
C SER A 203 -2.61 4.31 -17.47
N PRO A 204 -1.74 3.35 -17.09
CA PRO A 204 -2.17 2.21 -16.30
C PRO A 204 -2.66 2.68 -14.92
N ILE A 205 -3.57 1.94 -14.30
CA ILE A 205 -4.12 2.30 -12.97
C ILE A 205 -3.06 2.22 -11.85
N TYR A 206 -2.04 1.39 -12.01
CA TYR A 206 -0.87 1.33 -11.14
C TYR A 206 0.39 1.07 -11.98
N GLU A 207 1.55 1.40 -11.41
CA GLU A 207 2.84 1.30 -12.05
C GLU A 207 3.91 0.81 -11.06
N HIS A 208 5.09 0.48 -11.57
CA HIS A 208 6.24 0.15 -10.71
C HIS A 208 6.79 1.42 -10.06
N CYS A 209 7.12 1.36 -8.77
CA CYS A 209 7.79 2.47 -8.10
C CYS A 209 9.21 2.65 -8.63
N THR A 210 9.52 3.86 -9.08
CA THR A 210 10.86 4.23 -9.58
C THR A 210 11.73 4.92 -8.54
N ASN A 211 11.13 5.40 -7.44
CA ASN A 211 11.79 6.10 -6.34
C ASN A 211 12.12 5.20 -5.13
N VAL A 212 12.02 3.87 -5.28
CA VAL A 212 12.35 2.91 -4.20
C VAL A 212 13.66 2.19 -4.52
N TYR A 213 14.64 2.31 -3.63
CA TYR A 213 15.99 1.79 -3.81
C TYR A 213 16.35 0.77 -2.73
N THR A 214 17.00 -0.31 -3.15
CA THR A 214 17.56 -1.29 -2.22
C THR A 214 18.89 -0.81 -1.65
N ASN A 215 19.04 -0.86 -0.33
CA ASN A 215 20.25 -0.49 0.38
C ASN A 215 20.75 -1.68 1.23
N THR A 216 21.95 -2.17 0.94
CA THR A 216 22.57 -3.31 1.63
C THR A 216 23.06 -2.98 3.05
N ASN A 217 23.27 -1.69 3.35
CA ASN A 217 23.73 -1.23 4.65
C ASN A 217 22.56 -0.81 5.57
N LEU A 218 21.34 -0.71 5.02
CA LEU A 218 20.16 -0.33 5.79
C LEU A 218 19.68 -1.53 6.62
N ARG A 219 19.73 -1.36 7.94
CA ARG A 219 19.16 -2.29 8.91
C ARG A 219 17.73 -1.89 9.21
N PHE A 220 16.90 -2.87 9.51
CA PHE A 220 15.52 -2.66 9.94
C PHE A 220 15.17 -3.61 11.08
N GLU A 221 14.17 -3.23 11.85
CA GLU A 221 13.62 -3.99 12.97
C GLU A 221 12.29 -4.63 12.57
N ILE A 222 12.03 -5.82 13.11
CA ILE A 222 10.81 -6.58 12.87
C ILE A 222 10.01 -6.63 14.17
N PHE A 223 8.77 -6.17 14.11
CA PHE A 223 7.80 -6.24 15.20
C PHE A 223 6.68 -7.18 14.80
N ASP A 224 6.75 -8.43 15.27
CA ASP A 224 5.70 -9.43 15.05
C ASP A 224 4.67 -9.36 16.18
N LEU A 225 3.45 -8.95 15.86
CA LEU A 225 2.37 -8.71 16.81
C LEU A 225 1.26 -9.76 16.75
N ARG A 226 1.43 -10.83 15.97
CA ARG A 226 0.43 -11.89 15.76
C ARG A 226 -0.01 -12.58 17.05
#